data_AF-A0A944BNZ5-F1
#
_entry.id   AF-A0A944BNZ5-F1
#
_cell.length_a   1.000
_cell.length_b   1.000
_cell.length_c   1.000
_cell.angle_alpha   90.00
_cell.angle_beta   90.00
_cell.angle_gamma   90.00
#
_symmetry.space_group_name_H-M   'P 1'
#
loop_
_entity.id
_entity.type
_entity.pdbx_description
1 polymer ?
#
loop_
_entity_poly.entity_id
_entity_poly.type
_entity_poly.pdbx_seq_one_letter_code
_entity_poly.pdbx_strand_id
1 'polypeptide(L)'
;EKNFTNEVGYQHTIRFLKNTMGMFLINEVRNDFKKDGLIIQPGEIISYIEKRKGETIYLDLDDSSFETPGNMRKKIEEYAKKTDQKPIVDPGDYFHSIYLSMAIKYRMLIENLEKITQRKIHRFLIVGGGNQAVVLNQYTANMLNRDVIIGSEEATILGNALAQFIALKQIEDVKEGRKIITNSLPHREYHPQDIDLFQKEYEQYQKITRKDN
;
A
#
# COMPACT_ATOMS: atom_id res chain seq x y z
N GLU A 1 4.07 11.97 -18.79
CA GLU A 1 2.71 11.84 -18.22
C GLU A 1 2.74 10.88 -17.03
N LYS A 2 1.87 11.02 -16.03
CA LYS A 2 1.98 10.27 -14.74
C LYS A 2 1.36 8.85 -14.77
N ASN A 3 0.92 8.36 -15.93
CA ASN A 3 0.29 7.05 -16.16
C ASN A 3 -0.96 6.77 -15.28
N PHE A 4 -1.90 7.72 -15.21
CA PHE A 4 -3.21 7.49 -14.60
C PHE A 4 -4.22 7.00 -15.66
N THR A 5 -5.22 6.25 -15.22
CA THR A 5 -6.25 5.64 -16.06
C THR A 5 -7.65 6.04 -15.58
N ASN A 6 -8.59 6.15 -16.51
CA ASN A 6 -10.01 6.35 -16.24
C ASN A 6 -10.74 5.02 -16.44
N GLU A 7 -11.14 4.35 -15.37
CA GLU A 7 -11.97 3.15 -15.45
C GLU A 7 -13.44 3.49 -15.25
N VAL A 8 -14.32 2.85 -16.03
CA VAL A 8 -15.77 3.04 -15.88
C VAL A 8 -16.24 2.36 -14.61
N GLY A 9 -17.01 3.09 -13.81
CA GLY A 9 -17.68 2.64 -12.60
C GLY A 9 -19.19 2.49 -12.79
N TYR A 10 -19.88 2.12 -11.71
CA TYR A 10 -21.34 2.03 -11.67
C TYR A 10 -21.99 3.36 -12.08
N GLN A 11 -23.11 3.29 -12.81
CA GLN A 11 -23.85 4.47 -13.32
C GLN A 11 -22.97 5.48 -14.09
N HIS A 12 -22.10 5.00 -14.97
CA HIS A 12 -21.22 5.82 -15.81
C HIS A 12 -20.30 6.77 -15.03
N THR A 13 -20.05 6.48 -13.74
CA THR A 13 -19.03 7.21 -12.97
C THR A 13 -17.64 6.84 -13.47
N ILE A 14 -16.65 7.71 -13.18
CA ILE A 14 -15.25 7.47 -13.53
C ILE A 14 -14.45 7.21 -12.26
N ARG A 15 -13.73 6.08 -12.24
CA ARG A 15 -12.68 5.77 -11.27
C ARG A 15 -11.34 6.17 -11.86
N PHE A 16 -10.90 7.38 -11.54
CA PHE A 16 -9.58 7.86 -11.90
C PHE A 16 -8.54 7.25 -10.95
N LEU A 17 -7.64 6.42 -11.48
CA LEU A 17 -6.74 5.60 -10.67
C LEU A 17 -5.37 5.42 -11.30
N LYS A 18 -4.44 4.85 -10.52
CA LYS A 18 -3.16 4.35 -11.01
C LYS A 18 -2.88 3.00 -10.37
N ASN A 19 -2.45 2.04 -11.19
CA ASN A 19 -2.03 0.73 -10.70
C ASN A 19 -0.67 0.82 -9.99
N THR A 20 -0.49 -0.04 -9.00
CA THR A 20 0.73 -0.14 -8.17
C THR A 20 1.00 -1.59 -7.83
N MET A 21 2.27 -1.94 -7.59
CA MET A 21 2.78 -3.33 -7.49
C MET A 21 2.21 -4.14 -6.30
N GLY A 22 1.39 -3.53 -5.44
CA GLY A 22 0.58 -4.23 -4.43
C GLY A 22 1.41 -5.08 -3.46
N MET A 23 0.81 -6.17 -2.97
CA MET A 23 1.43 -7.07 -1.97
C MET A 23 2.38 -8.12 -2.59
N PHE A 24 2.67 -8.03 -3.88
CA PHE A 24 3.47 -9.00 -4.61
C PHE A 24 4.86 -9.21 -3.98
N LEU A 25 5.57 -8.11 -3.70
CA LEU A 25 6.91 -8.15 -3.12
C LEU A 25 6.95 -8.80 -1.74
N ILE A 26 5.96 -8.50 -0.89
CA ILE A 26 5.84 -9.11 0.44
C ILE A 26 5.67 -10.63 0.31
N ASN A 27 4.82 -11.08 -0.62
CA ASN A 27 4.58 -12.50 -0.85
C ASN A 27 5.81 -13.21 -1.41
N GLU A 28 6.53 -12.58 -2.35
CA GLU A 28 7.74 -13.17 -2.92
C GLU A 28 8.89 -13.27 -1.91
N VAL A 29 9.10 -12.26 -1.06
CA VAL A 29 10.09 -12.34 0.03
C VAL A 29 9.73 -13.44 1.02
N ARG A 30 8.44 -13.59 1.38
CA ARG A 30 7.99 -14.70 2.23
C ARG A 30 8.24 -16.06 1.57
N ASN A 31 8.00 -16.17 0.26
CA ASN A 31 8.26 -17.39 -0.49
C ASN A 31 9.75 -17.73 -0.51
N ASP A 32 10.63 -16.72 -0.63
CA ASP A 32 12.07 -16.94 -0.58
C ASP A 32 12.55 -17.39 0.80
N PHE A 33 12.05 -16.81 1.89
CA PHE A 33 12.37 -17.31 3.24
C PHE A 33 11.83 -18.73 3.47
N LYS A 34 10.65 -19.04 2.93
CA LYS A 34 10.06 -20.38 3.02
C LYS A 34 10.94 -21.42 2.33
N LYS A 35 11.55 -21.10 1.19
CA LYS A 35 12.51 -22.01 0.49
C LYS A 35 13.75 -22.28 1.34
N ASP A 36 14.15 -21.32 2.15
CA ASP A 36 15.27 -21.45 3.09
C ASP A 36 14.88 -22.11 4.43
N GLY A 37 13.63 -22.58 4.56
CA GLY A 37 13.12 -23.27 5.75
C GLY A 37 12.51 -22.35 6.82
N LEU A 38 12.44 -21.04 6.57
CA LEU A 38 11.81 -20.07 7.49
C LEU A 38 10.40 -19.70 7.01
N ILE A 39 9.38 -20.23 7.68
CA ILE A 39 7.98 -19.94 7.38
C ILE A 39 7.54 -18.73 8.19
N ILE A 40 7.23 -17.63 7.51
CA ILE A 40 6.72 -16.39 8.14
C ILE A 40 5.25 -16.21 7.73
N GLN A 41 4.34 -16.26 8.69
CA GLN A 41 2.93 -15.99 8.47
C GLN A 41 2.67 -14.49 8.33
N PRO A 42 1.61 -14.06 7.60
CA PRO A 42 1.34 -12.64 7.42
C PRO A 42 1.20 -11.87 8.74
N GLY A 43 0.56 -12.50 9.73
CA GLY A 43 0.36 -11.91 11.07
C GLY A 43 1.63 -11.80 11.91
N GLU A 44 2.72 -12.49 11.54
CA GLU A 44 3.99 -12.46 12.28
C GLU A 44 4.94 -11.38 11.76
N ILE A 45 4.69 -10.83 10.57
CA ILE A 45 5.60 -9.89 9.91
C ILE A 45 5.91 -8.69 10.81
N ILE A 46 4.92 -8.16 11.52
CA ILE A 46 5.12 -7.01 12.42
C ILE A 46 6.16 -7.32 13.50
N SER A 47 6.15 -8.52 14.06
CA SER A 47 7.12 -8.93 15.09
C SER A 47 8.53 -9.09 14.55
N TYR A 48 8.70 -9.40 13.26
CA TYR A 48 10.02 -9.37 12.61
C TYR A 48 10.50 -7.92 12.43
N ILE A 49 9.62 -7.03 11.97
CA ILE A 49 9.95 -5.59 11.80
C ILE A 49 10.32 -4.96 13.15
N GLU A 50 9.58 -5.24 14.23
CA GLU A 50 9.85 -4.68 15.56
C GLU A 50 11.21 -5.12 16.14
N LYS A 51 11.71 -6.30 15.74
CA LYS A 51 13.01 -6.83 16.20
C LYS A 51 14.18 -6.42 15.33
N ARG A 52 13.89 -5.76 14.19
CA ARG A 52 14.90 -5.41 13.20
C ARG A 52 15.95 -4.48 13.81
N LYS A 53 17.18 -4.63 13.34
CA LYS A 53 18.32 -3.76 13.71
C LYS A 53 19.10 -3.25 12.51
N GLY A 54 18.76 -3.74 11.32
CA GLY A 54 19.44 -3.38 10.10
C GLY A 54 18.95 -2.07 9.53
N GLU A 55 19.41 -1.80 8.33
CA GLU A 55 19.19 -0.56 7.60
C GLU A 55 17.87 -0.61 6.83
N THR A 56 17.46 0.53 6.29
CA THR A 56 16.32 0.62 5.36
C THR A 56 16.86 0.68 3.93
N ILE A 57 16.45 -0.27 3.09
CA ILE A 57 16.51 -0.13 1.64
C ILE A 57 15.25 0.58 1.14
N TYR A 58 15.43 1.67 0.40
CA TYR A 58 14.38 2.41 -0.29
C TYR A 58 14.26 1.90 -1.71
N LEU A 59 13.17 1.18 -2.00
CA LEU A 59 12.91 0.54 -3.29
C LEU A 59 12.07 1.45 -4.20
N ASP A 60 12.53 1.73 -5.42
CA ASP A 60 11.61 2.19 -6.46
C ASP A 60 10.75 1.02 -6.94
N LEU A 61 9.48 1.04 -6.53
CA LEU A 61 8.52 -0.03 -6.86
C LEU A 61 8.16 -0.09 -8.36
N ASP A 62 8.59 0.87 -9.18
CA ASP A 62 8.45 0.81 -10.63
C ASP A 62 9.73 0.30 -11.34
N ASP A 63 10.81 -0.05 -10.62
CA ASP A 63 12.03 -0.62 -11.23
C ASP A 63 11.73 -2.02 -11.78
N SER A 64 12.15 -2.27 -13.02
CA SER A 64 11.86 -3.51 -13.77
C SER A 64 12.43 -4.76 -13.11
N SER A 65 13.43 -4.62 -12.23
CA SER A 65 13.99 -5.71 -11.43
C SER A 65 12.92 -6.42 -10.58
N PHE A 66 11.84 -5.72 -10.23
CA PHE A 66 10.78 -6.17 -9.35
C PHE A 66 9.53 -6.73 -10.06
N GLU A 67 9.50 -6.72 -11.40
CA GLU A 67 8.32 -7.13 -12.17
C GLU A 67 8.09 -8.65 -12.18
N THR A 68 9.16 -9.43 -12.04
CA THR A 68 9.11 -10.89 -12.20
C THR A 68 9.26 -11.62 -10.86
N PRO A 69 8.62 -12.78 -10.69
CA PRO A 69 8.78 -13.60 -9.48
C PRO A 69 10.17 -14.24 -9.40
N GLY A 70 10.50 -14.76 -8.22
CA GLY A 70 11.70 -15.55 -7.93
C GLY A 70 12.90 -14.72 -7.49
N ASN A 71 13.56 -15.20 -6.42
CA ASN A 71 14.78 -14.63 -5.84
C ASN A 71 14.62 -13.13 -5.52
N MET A 72 13.46 -12.73 -5.02
CA MET A 72 13.12 -11.36 -4.70
C MET A 72 14.06 -10.75 -3.64
N ARG A 73 14.50 -11.53 -2.65
CA ARG A 73 15.52 -11.05 -1.70
C ARG A 73 16.82 -10.66 -2.41
N LYS A 74 17.30 -11.51 -3.32
CA LYS A 74 18.50 -11.24 -4.12
C LYS A 74 18.33 -10.01 -5.01
N LYS A 75 17.16 -9.85 -5.64
CA LYS A 75 16.84 -8.66 -6.45
C LYS A 75 16.87 -7.38 -5.61
N ILE A 76 16.35 -7.43 -4.38
CA ILE A 76 16.42 -6.31 -3.42
C ILE A 76 17.87 -6.00 -3.04
N GLU A 77 18.70 -7.01 -2.77
CA GLU A 77 20.13 -6.84 -2.47
C GLU A 77 20.90 -6.25 -3.66
N GLU A 78 20.64 -6.73 -4.87
CA GLU A 78 21.24 -6.21 -6.12
C GLU A 78 20.81 -4.76 -6.37
N TYR A 79 19.54 -4.44 -6.15
CA TYR A 79 19.02 -3.08 -6.24
C TYR A 79 19.68 -2.15 -5.21
N ALA A 80 19.84 -2.60 -3.96
CA ALA A 80 20.52 -1.84 -2.92
C ALA A 80 21.97 -1.55 -3.31
N LYS A 81 22.68 -2.54 -3.87
CA LYS A 81 24.04 -2.34 -4.37
C LYS A 81 24.09 -1.36 -5.54
N LYS A 82 23.16 -1.44 -6.50
CA LYS A 82 23.06 -0.52 -7.65
C LYS A 82 22.84 0.93 -7.20
N THR A 83 22.15 1.13 -6.09
CA THR A 83 21.74 2.44 -5.57
C THR A 83 22.58 2.93 -4.38
N ASP A 84 23.76 2.32 -4.15
CA ASP A 84 24.69 2.63 -3.06
C ASP A 84 24.05 2.58 -1.66
N GLN A 85 23.07 1.70 -1.46
CA GLN A 85 22.41 1.47 -0.18
C GLN A 85 23.10 0.33 0.58
N LYS A 86 23.05 0.41 1.91
CA LYS A 86 23.65 -0.62 2.77
C LYS A 86 22.88 -1.94 2.63
N PRO A 87 23.59 -3.09 2.64
CA PRO A 87 22.94 -4.39 2.58
C PRO A 87 22.14 -4.68 3.85
N ILE A 88 21.11 -5.53 3.72
CA ILE A 88 20.29 -6.03 4.82
C ILE A 88 20.32 -7.55 4.86
N VAL A 89 20.08 -8.12 6.04
CA VAL A 89 20.10 -9.58 6.23
C VAL A 89 18.94 -10.09 7.08
N ASP A 90 18.35 -9.27 7.95
CA ASP A 90 17.25 -9.66 8.82
C ASP A 90 15.94 -9.70 8.02
N PRO A 91 15.10 -10.76 8.13
CA PRO A 91 13.75 -10.75 7.56
C PRO A 91 12.93 -9.50 7.85
N GLY A 92 13.07 -8.94 9.06
CA GLY A 92 12.38 -7.69 9.45
C GLY A 92 12.77 -6.51 8.57
N ASP A 93 14.03 -6.43 8.14
CA ASP A 93 14.53 -5.35 7.29
C ASP A 93 13.85 -5.37 5.92
N TYR A 94 13.71 -6.56 5.31
CA TYR A 94 13.06 -6.71 4.00
C TYR A 94 11.61 -6.24 4.03
N PHE A 95 10.84 -6.69 5.03
CA PHE A 95 9.44 -6.30 5.14
C PHE A 95 9.28 -4.82 5.46
N HIS A 96 10.10 -4.27 6.35
CA HIS A 96 10.11 -2.85 6.66
C HIS A 96 10.36 -2.01 5.40
N SER A 97 11.42 -2.34 4.66
CA SER A 97 11.78 -1.67 3.40
C SER A 97 10.66 -1.67 2.39
N ILE A 98 10.06 -2.84 2.13
CA ILE A 98 8.97 -2.95 1.16
C ILE A 98 7.76 -2.10 1.60
N TYR A 99 7.30 -2.25 2.84
CA TYR A 99 6.14 -1.50 3.32
C TYR A 99 6.38 0.01 3.34
N LEU A 100 7.57 0.45 3.74
CA LEU A 100 7.91 1.87 3.75
C LEU A 100 7.93 2.43 2.32
N SER A 101 8.56 1.74 1.38
CA SER A 101 8.56 2.13 -0.03
C SER A 101 7.16 2.16 -0.64
N MET A 102 6.27 1.24 -0.25
CA MET A 102 4.86 1.28 -0.64
C MET A 102 4.13 2.51 -0.09
N ALA A 103 4.29 2.83 1.20
CA ALA A 103 3.69 4.01 1.80
C ALA A 103 4.20 5.32 1.16
N ILE A 104 5.50 5.38 0.86
CA ILE A 104 6.11 6.50 0.12
C ILE A 104 5.50 6.63 -1.27
N LYS A 105 5.35 5.51 -1.99
CA LYS A 105 4.69 5.49 -3.30
C LYS A 105 3.27 6.02 -3.21
N TYR A 106 2.50 5.62 -2.19
CA TYR A 106 1.14 6.11 -1.98
C TYR A 106 1.11 7.62 -1.77
N ARG A 107 2.03 8.16 -0.96
CA ARG A 107 2.17 9.62 -0.81
C ARG A 107 2.45 10.30 -2.14
N MET A 108 3.42 9.83 -2.91
CA MET A 108 3.72 10.41 -4.23
C MET A 108 2.51 10.35 -5.18
N LEU A 109 1.77 9.23 -5.18
CA LEU A 109 0.58 9.07 -6.01
C LEU A 109 -0.54 10.01 -5.59
N ILE A 110 -0.78 10.16 -4.29
CA ILE A 110 -1.78 11.09 -3.75
C ILE A 110 -1.38 12.53 -4.07
N GLU A 111 -0.12 12.93 -3.85
CA GLU A 111 0.36 14.27 -4.20
C GLU A 111 0.19 14.56 -5.70
N ASN A 112 0.41 13.58 -6.57
CA ASN A 112 0.13 13.73 -8.01
C ASN A 112 -1.37 13.81 -8.30
N LEU A 113 -2.20 13.00 -7.64
CA LEU A 113 -3.65 12.99 -7.79
C LEU A 113 -4.25 14.33 -7.38
N GLU A 114 -3.82 14.91 -6.26
CA GLU A 114 -4.24 16.24 -5.80
C GLU A 114 -3.84 17.34 -6.77
N LYS A 115 -2.61 17.27 -7.33
CA LYS A 115 -2.14 18.21 -8.37
C LYS A 115 -2.95 18.11 -9.66
N ILE A 116 -3.31 16.90 -10.09
CA ILE A 116 -4.08 16.71 -11.34
C ILE A 116 -5.54 17.16 -11.14
N THR A 117 -6.15 16.76 -10.03
CA THR A 117 -7.57 17.01 -9.76
C THR A 117 -7.84 18.38 -9.16
N GLN A 118 -6.80 19.11 -8.71
CA GLN A 118 -6.90 20.38 -7.98
C GLN A 118 -7.79 20.25 -6.73
N ARG A 119 -7.80 19.08 -6.11
CA ARG A 119 -8.61 18.77 -4.92
C ARG A 119 -7.75 18.15 -3.84
N LYS A 120 -7.97 18.57 -2.60
CA LYS A 120 -7.33 17.97 -1.43
C LYS A 120 -8.10 16.73 -0.98
N ILE A 121 -7.38 15.65 -0.71
CA ILE A 121 -7.92 14.35 -0.30
C ILE A 121 -7.78 14.24 1.22
N HIS A 122 -8.87 14.41 1.95
CA HIS A 122 -8.80 14.47 3.41
C HIS A 122 -8.83 13.10 4.10
N ARG A 123 -9.39 12.08 3.45
CA ARG A 123 -9.53 10.73 4.00
C ARG A 123 -9.06 9.71 3.00
N PHE A 124 -8.33 8.70 3.48
CA PHE A 124 -7.87 7.59 2.67
C PHE A 124 -8.60 6.33 3.10
N LEU A 125 -9.39 5.75 2.18
CA LEU A 125 -10.14 4.52 2.44
C LEU A 125 -9.44 3.35 1.76
N ILE A 126 -8.96 2.39 2.54
CA ILE A 126 -8.43 1.12 2.05
C ILE A 126 -9.55 0.08 2.09
N VAL A 127 -9.75 -0.63 0.99
CA VAL A 127 -10.76 -1.71 0.86
C VAL A 127 -10.11 -2.95 0.25
N GLY A 128 -10.78 -4.10 0.38
CA GLY A 128 -10.30 -5.37 -0.14
C GLY A 128 -9.28 -6.04 0.79
N GLY A 129 -8.61 -7.08 0.29
CA GLY A 129 -7.66 -7.90 1.07
C GLY A 129 -6.47 -7.14 1.68
N GLY A 130 -6.26 -5.87 1.33
CA GLY A 130 -5.27 -4.97 1.94
C GLY A 130 -5.53 -4.65 3.42
N ASN A 131 -6.74 -4.91 3.95
CA ASN A 131 -7.06 -4.71 5.38
C ASN A 131 -6.15 -5.53 6.33
N GLN A 132 -5.58 -6.64 5.85
CA GLN A 132 -4.71 -7.50 6.66
C GLN A 132 -3.27 -6.96 6.77
N ALA A 133 -2.89 -5.97 5.95
CA ALA A 133 -1.57 -5.35 5.98
C ALA A 133 -1.49 -4.23 7.04
N VAL A 134 -1.64 -4.58 8.31
CA VAL A 134 -1.65 -3.63 9.46
C VAL A 134 -0.46 -2.66 9.41
N VAL A 135 0.74 -3.18 9.10
CA VAL A 135 1.96 -2.37 8.97
C VAL A 135 1.83 -1.33 7.86
N LEU A 136 1.37 -1.74 6.67
CA LEU A 136 1.17 -0.83 5.54
C LEU A 136 0.13 0.24 5.86
N ASN A 137 -0.96 -0.12 6.55
CA ASN A 137 -2.01 0.81 6.92
C ASN A 137 -1.48 1.92 7.84
N GLN A 138 -0.75 1.54 8.90
CA GLN A 138 -0.14 2.51 9.81
C GLN A 138 0.94 3.34 9.09
N TYR A 139 1.81 2.72 8.29
CA TYR A 139 2.84 3.43 7.54
C TYR A 139 2.24 4.42 6.55
N THR A 140 1.11 4.07 5.93
CA THR A 140 0.37 4.96 5.03
C THR A 140 -0.19 6.16 5.80
N ALA A 141 -0.79 5.95 6.98
CA ALA A 141 -1.28 7.04 7.82
C ALA A 141 -0.16 8.00 8.22
N ASN A 142 0.97 7.46 8.68
CA ASN A 142 2.15 8.21 9.09
C ASN A 142 2.74 9.01 7.92
N MET A 143 2.96 8.33 6.78
CA MET A 143 3.58 8.92 5.59
C MET A 143 2.71 10.02 4.96
N LEU A 144 1.38 9.85 4.97
CA LEU A 144 0.45 10.86 4.45
C LEU A 144 0.16 11.99 5.42
N ASN A 145 0.43 11.78 6.72
CA ASN A 145 -0.09 12.61 7.80
C ASN A 145 -1.61 12.82 7.69
N ARG A 146 -2.34 11.71 7.47
CA ARG A 146 -3.80 11.68 7.30
C ARG A 146 -4.37 10.39 7.90
N ASP A 147 -5.59 10.46 8.40
CA ASP A 147 -6.30 9.28 8.86
C ASP A 147 -6.56 8.30 7.70
N VAL A 148 -6.26 7.04 7.97
CA VAL A 148 -6.55 5.92 7.07
C VAL A 148 -7.69 5.11 7.65
N ILE A 149 -8.79 5.05 6.93
CA ILE A 149 -9.96 4.25 7.27
C ILE A 149 -9.84 2.93 6.53
N ILE A 150 -10.05 1.82 7.22
CA ILE A 150 -10.17 0.52 6.59
C ILE A 150 -11.62 0.11 6.48
N GLY A 151 -12.05 -0.06 5.23
CA GLY A 151 -13.34 -0.63 4.88
C GLY A 151 -13.29 -2.15 4.84
N SER A 152 -14.38 -2.74 4.33
CA SER A 152 -14.53 -4.19 4.29
C SER A 152 -13.52 -4.88 3.37
N GLU A 153 -13.02 -6.03 3.81
CA GLU A 153 -12.26 -6.99 2.99
C GLU A 153 -13.08 -7.47 1.79
N GLU A 154 -14.40 -7.53 1.96
CA GLU A 154 -15.35 -8.02 0.97
C GLU A 154 -15.98 -6.90 0.15
N ALA A 155 -15.26 -5.78 -0.05
CA ALA A 155 -15.79 -4.62 -0.77
C ALA A 155 -16.30 -4.95 -2.18
N THR A 156 -15.67 -5.90 -2.88
CA THR A 156 -16.14 -6.40 -4.18
C THR A 156 -17.49 -7.10 -4.06
N ILE A 157 -17.64 -8.01 -3.10
CA ILE A 157 -18.89 -8.76 -2.86
C ILE A 157 -20.00 -7.81 -2.44
N LEU A 158 -19.70 -6.90 -1.50
CA LEU A 158 -20.65 -5.90 -1.01
C LEU A 158 -21.09 -4.94 -2.12
N GLY A 159 -20.16 -4.49 -2.97
CA GLY A 159 -20.48 -3.65 -4.12
C GLY A 159 -21.37 -4.36 -5.13
N ASN A 160 -21.12 -5.65 -5.38
CA ASN A 160 -21.96 -6.47 -6.25
C ASN A 160 -23.37 -6.65 -5.67
N ALA A 161 -23.48 -7.05 -4.40
CA ALA A 161 -24.77 -7.22 -3.72
C ALA A 161 -25.56 -5.89 -3.70
N LEU A 162 -24.90 -4.78 -3.41
CA LEU A 162 -25.52 -3.46 -3.41
C LEU A 162 -26.12 -3.10 -4.77
N ALA A 163 -25.40 -3.37 -5.87
CA ALA A 163 -25.93 -3.12 -7.22
C ALA A 163 -27.21 -3.94 -7.51
N GLN A 164 -27.29 -5.18 -7.01
CA GLN A 164 -28.48 -6.03 -7.13
C GLN A 164 -29.64 -5.48 -6.29
N PHE A 165 -29.40 -5.08 -5.05
CA PHE A 165 -30.44 -4.51 -4.18
C PHE A 165 -31.00 -3.19 -4.72
N ILE A 166 -30.16 -2.35 -5.32
CA ILE A 166 -30.60 -1.14 -6.02
C ILE A 166 -31.48 -1.50 -7.23
N ALA A 167 -31.07 -2.48 -8.04
CA ALA A 167 -31.86 -2.93 -9.19
C ALA A 167 -33.23 -3.48 -8.78
N LEU A 168 -33.31 -4.15 -7.62
CA LEU A 168 -34.55 -4.64 -7.02
C LEU A 168 -35.37 -3.55 -6.29
N LYS A 169 -34.90 -2.30 -6.29
CA LYS A 169 -35.51 -1.15 -5.57
C LYS A 169 -35.66 -1.39 -4.06
N GLN A 170 -34.82 -2.25 -3.49
CA GLN A 170 -34.76 -2.49 -2.04
C GLN A 170 -33.82 -1.51 -1.32
N ILE A 171 -32.90 -0.90 -2.07
CA ILE A 171 -32.06 0.22 -1.66
C ILE A 171 -32.24 1.31 -2.73
N GLU A 172 -32.43 2.55 -2.31
CA GLU A 172 -32.71 3.69 -3.19
C GLU A 172 -31.54 3.95 -4.15
N ASP A 173 -30.33 4.08 -3.61
CA ASP A 173 -29.14 4.43 -4.37
C ASP A 173 -27.82 3.97 -3.72
N VAL A 174 -26.70 4.31 -4.38
CA VAL A 174 -25.35 4.01 -3.88
C VAL A 174 -25.03 4.71 -2.57
N LYS A 175 -25.60 5.90 -2.32
CA LYS A 175 -25.35 6.69 -1.12
C LYS A 175 -26.01 6.03 0.10
N GLU A 176 -27.27 5.62 -0.02
CA GLU A 176 -27.97 4.83 0.98
C GLU A 176 -27.24 3.50 1.23
N GLY A 177 -26.88 2.79 0.16
CA GLY A 177 -26.12 1.55 0.23
C GLY A 177 -24.82 1.64 1.01
N ARG A 178 -24.01 2.67 0.74
CA ARG A 178 -22.77 2.93 1.49
C ARG A 178 -23.03 3.24 2.95
N LYS A 179 -24.13 3.93 3.28
CA LYS A 179 -24.54 4.21 4.67
C LYS A 179 -24.92 2.92 5.39
N ILE A 180 -25.69 2.04 4.74
CA ILE A 180 -26.04 0.71 5.28
C ILE A 180 -24.77 -0.08 5.58
N ILE A 181 -23.85 -0.19 4.62
CA ILE A 181 -22.58 -0.91 4.80
C ILE A 181 -21.77 -0.33 5.98
N THR A 182 -21.63 1.00 6.03
CA THR A 182 -20.84 1.68 7.07
C THR A 182 -21.44 1.48 8.46
N ASN A 183 -22.77 1.44 8.59
CA ASN A 183 -23.46 1.26 9.87
C ASN A 183 -23.56 -0.21 10.29
N SER A 184 -23.36 -1.15 9.36
CA SER A 184 -23.54 -2.59 9.60
C SER A 184 -22.22 -3.31 9.89
N LEU A 185 -21.09 -2.73 9.49
CA LEU A 185 -19.78 -3.37 9.60
C LEU A 185 -18.84 -2.55 10.47
N PRO A 186 -18.01 -3.22 11.31
CA PRO A 186 -16.94 -2.53 12.00
C PRO A 186 -15.94 -1.99 10.98
N HIS A 187 -15.41 -0.80 11.23
CA HIS A 187 -14.27 -0.24 10.52
C HIS A 187 -13.13 0.00 11.50
N ARG A 188 -11.90 0.00 10.98
CA ARG A 188 -10.70 0.35 11.73
C ARG A 188 -10.17 1.68 11.20
N GLU A 189 -9.61 2.48 12.09
CA GLU A 189 -8.93 3.72 11.72
C GLU A 189 -7.49 3.67 12.20
N TYR A 190 -6.58 4.18 11.37
CA TYR A 190 -5.18 4.37 11.69
C TYR A 190 -4.90 5.86 11.65
N HIS A 191 -4.55 6.41 12.82
CA HIS A 191 -4.17 7.80 12.96
C HIS A 191 -2.66 7.96 12.74
N PRO A 192 -2.21 9.09 12.16
CA PRO A 192 -0.79 9.36 11.98
C PRO A 192 -0.01 9.33 13.30
N GLN A 193 1.14 8.68 13.26
CA GLN A 193 2.13 8.55 14.32
C GLN A 193 3.52 8.81 13.72
N ASP A 194 4.51 9.14 14.56
CA ASP A 194 5.92 9.30 14.14
C ASP A 194 6.13 10.17 12.87
N ILE A 195 5.34 11.24 12.75
CA ILE A 195 5.25 12.03 11.51
C ILE A 195 6.63 12.56 11.09
N ASP A 196 7.41 13.07 12.04
CA ASP A 196 8.75 13.60 11.77
C ASP A 196 9.73 12.52 11.29
N LEU A 197 9.59 11.29 11.79
CA LEU A 197 10.38 10.15 11.32
C LEU A 197 10.01 9.83 9.88
N PHE A 198 8.73 9.63 9.59
CA PHE A 198 8.27 9.29 8.23
C PHE A 198 8.54 10.40 7.21
N GLN A 199 8.56 11.67 7.65
CA GLN A 199 8.99 12.78 6.82
C GLN A 199 10.49 12.68 6.46
N LYS A 200 11.36 12.31 7.42
CA LYS A 200 12.78 12.05 7.14
C LYS A 200 12.97 10.88 6.19
N GLU A 201 12.22 9.79 6.38
CA GLU A 201 12.23 8.63 5.48
C GLU A 201 11.89 9.02 4.03
N TYR A 202 10.86 9.86 3.85
CA TYR A 202 10.48 10.38 2.54
C TYR A 202 11.61 11.20 1.88
N GLU A 203 12.27 12.06 2.65
CA GLU A 203 13.38 12.87 2.16
C GLU A 203 14.60 12.01 1.77
N GLN A 204 14.91 10.96 2.52
CA GLN A 204 15.99 10.04 2.17
C GLN A 204 15.67 9.25 0.91
N TYR A 205 14.45 8.73 0.78
CA TYR A 205 13.98 8.08 -0.44
C TYR A 205 14.14 8.99 -1.66
N GLN A 206 13.74 10.27 -1.55
CA GLN A 206 13.89 11.23 -2.64
C GLN A 206 15.34 11.48 -3.03
N LYS A 207 16.28 11.45 -2.08
CA LYS A 207 17.72 11.62 -2.38
C LYS A 207 18.29 10.42 -3.14
N ILE A 208 17.82 9.22 -2.84
CA ILE A 208 18.29 7.98 -3.48
C ILE A 208 17.71 7.88 -4.89
N THR A 209 16.38 8.00 -5.03
CA THR A 209 15.67 7.78 -6.30
C THR A 209 15.78 8.93 -7.30
N ARG A 210 16.24 10.13 -6.88
CA ARG A 210 16.55 11.23 -7.81
C ARG A 210 17.94 11.12 -8.43
N LYS A 211 18.85 10.28 -7.93
CA LYS A 211 20.18 10.13 -8.53
C LYS A 211 20.15 9.37 -9.86
N ASP A 212 19.09 8.60 -10.11
CA ASP A 212 18.93 7.75 -11.29
C ASP A 212 17.98 8.34 -12.36
N ASN A 213 17.56 9.61 -12.23
CA ASN A 213 16.74 10.33 -13.22
C ASN A 213 17.48 11.54 -13.80
#